data_AF-A0A3N2D584-F1
#
_entry.id   AF-A0A3N2D584-F1
#
_cell.length_a   1.000
_cell.length_b   1.000
_cell.length_c   1.000
_cell.angle_alpha   90.00
_cell.angle_beta   90.00
_cell.angle_gamma   90.00
#
_symmetry.space_group_name_H-M   'P 1'
#
loop_
_entity.id
_entity.type
_entity.pdbx_description
1 polymer ?
#
loop_
_entity_poly.entity_id
_entity_poly.type
_entity_poly.pdbx_seq_one_letter_code
_entity_poly.pdbx_strand_id
1 'polypeptide(L)'
;MQIKISKHLASTMKRILPLLLTVFLFGCSTSAPTTTERNSQKVDQNKHSLTKNLMPKYGNWCGANHPEDINNAEQPINSLDEACMRHDYCYGKSGYFDCTCDAALNDEIISGLKNGLYSGQEKVFARSVHLYFNGSPCNGDHSTKVAPSRFLHNIVKGVGHTSSNIVNNISNKSTAIINKLPTTQELADDDSE
;
A
#
# COMPACT_ATOMS: atom_id res chain seq x y z
N MET A 1 48.95 -46.64 36.97
CA MET A 1 50.02 -45.68 37.35
C MET A 1 49.98 -44.54 36.33
N GLN A 2 49.57 -43.35 36.76
CA GLN A 2 49.41 -42.16 35.91
C GLN A 2 50.76 -41.47 35.72
N ILE A 3 51.11 -41.11 34.48
CA ILE A 3 52.18 -40.13 34.21
C ILE A 3 51.66 -39.12 33.19
N LYS A 4 51.40 -37.90 33.67
CA LYS A 4 51.27 -36.66 32.89
C LYS A 4 52.59 -35.89 33.01
N ILE A 5 53.21 -35.53 31.89
CA ILE A 5 54.20 -34.45 31.76
C ILE A 5 53.91 -33.82 30.40
N SER A 6 53.19 -32.70 30.31
CA SER A 6 53.53 -31.29 30.53
C SER A 6 54.08 -30.58 29.28
N LYS A 7 53.68 -29.32 29.17
CA LYS A 7 53.63 -28.43 28.02
C LYS A 7 55.01 -27.86 27.66
N HIS A 8 55.06 -27.12 26.55
CA HIS A 8 56.16 -26.27 26.06
C HIS A 8 57.30 -26.98 25.32
N LEU A 9 57.22 -27.06 23.98
CA LEU A 9 58.36 -26.99 23.05
C LEU A 9 57.86 -27.13 21.59
N ALA A 10 57.12 -26.15 21.09
CA ALA A 10 56.82 -26.05 19.66
C ALA A 10 56.74 -24.58 19.23
N SER A 11 57.78 -23.83 19.62
CA SER A 11 58.17 -22.62 18.92
C SER A 11 59.52 -22.90 18.26
N THR A 12 59.75 -22.28 17.11
CA THR A 12 61.04 -22.18 16.38
C THR A 12 61.60 -23.40 15.63
N MET A 13 61.05 -23.66 14.43
CA MET A 13 61.81 -24.11 13.24
C MET A 13 60.87 -24.05 12.01
N LYS A 14 60.48 -22.88 11.51
CA LYS A 14 61.19 -22.04 10.53
C LYS A 14 62.29 -22.74 9.73
N ARG A 15 62.08 -22.72 8.40
CA ARG A 15 63.06 -22.92 7.31
C ARG A 15 63.31 -24.43 7.10
N ILE A 16 63.04 -25.06 5.96
CA ILE A 16 63.51 -24.85 4.59
C ILE A 16 62.60 -25.80 3.76
N LEU A 17 61.67 -25.36 2.90
CA LEU A 17 61.83 -25.29 1.43
C LEU A 17 62.30 -26.65 0.81
N PRO A 18 61.78 -27.21 -0.33
CA PRO A 18 60.79 -26.69 -1.29
C PRO A 18 59.82 -27.73 -1.96
N LEU A 19 58.97 -27.17 -2.84
CA LEU A 19 58.59 -27.63 -4.19
C LEU A 19 57.64 -28.84 -4.42
N LEU A 20 56.62 -28.53 -5.25
CA LEU A 20 55.97 -29.38 -6.26
C LEU A 20 54.97 -30.46 -5.82
N LEU A 21 53.72 -30.03 -5.67
CA LEU A 21 52.45 -30.67 -6.07
C LEU A 21 51.40 -29.99 -5.19
N THR A 22 50.59 -29.06 -5.66
CA THR A 22 49.43 -29.38 -6.52
C THR A 22 49.01 -28.11 -7.26
N VAL A 23 49.50 -27.93 -8.48
CA VAL A 23 48.74 -27.22 -9.51
C VAL A 23 47.61 -28.17 -9.88
N PHE A 24 46.38 -27.91 -9.42
CA PHE A 24 45.13 -28.14 -10.17
C PHE A 24 43.93 -27.79 -9.27
N LEU A 25 43.00 -27.04 -9.87
CA LEU A 25 41.65 -26.67 -9.43
C LEU A 25 41.51 -25.31 -8.70
N PHE A 26 40.68 -24.46 -9.34
CA PHE A 26 40.20 -23.13 -8.95
C PHE A 26 41.02 -21.91 -9.39
N GLY A 27 41.04 -21.70 -10.72
CA GLY A 27 41.05 -20.36 -11.27
C GLY A 27 39.62 -19.84 -11.45
N CYS A 28 39.18 -18.92 -10.60
CA CYS A 28 38.55 -17.65 -11.01
C CYS A 28 38.51 -16.72 -9.80
N SER A 29 39.55 -15.91 -9.66
CA SER A 29 39.52 -14.72 -8.83
C SER A 29 38.95 -13.58 -9.68
N THR A 30 37.81 -13.03 -9.28
CA THR A 30 37.51 -11.63 -9.59
C THR A 30 37.68 -10.84 -8.30
N SER A 31 38.78 -10.10 -8.27
CA SER A 31 39.16 -9.11 -7.28
C SER A 31 38.05 -8.11 -6.98
N ALA A 32 37.93 -7.78 -5.69
CA ALA A 32 37.19 -6.64 -5.20
C ALA A 32 37.64 -5.34 -5.89
N PRO A 33 36.71 -4.45 -6.30
CA PRO A 33 37.04 -3.08 -6.59
C PRO A 33 37.09 -2.29 -5.27
N THR A 34 38.20 -1.57 -5.15
CA THR A 34 38.52 -0.51 -4.20
C THR A 34 37.39 0.52 -4.09
N THR A 35 37.27 1.06 -2.87
CA THR A 35 36.44 2.21 -2.49
C THR A 35 36.63 3.37 -3.45
N THR A 36 35.74 3.47 -4.43
CA THR A 36 35.42 4.74 -5.09
C THR A 36 34.28 5.34 -4.30
N GLU A 37 34.56 6.43 -3.59
CA GLU A 37 33.56 7.33 -3.03
C GLU A 37 32.61 7.78 -4.13
N ARG A 38 31.48 7.08 -4.29
CA ARG A 38 30.28 7.69 -4.82
C ARG A 38 29.51 8.23 -3.64
N ASN A 39 29.68 9.53 -3.44
CA ASN A 39 28.71 10.42 -2.83
C ASN A 39 27.33 10.14 -3.43
N SER A 40 26.63 9.15 -2.86
CA SER A 40 25.22 8.95 -3.09
C SER A 40 24.56 9.87 -2.09
N GLN A 41 24.39 11.13 -2.53
CA GLN A 41 23.36 11.99 -2.00
C GLN A 41 22.11 11.13 -1.79
N LYS A 42 21.72 11.07 -0.53
CA LYS A 42 20.44 10.59 0.00
C LYS A 42 19.31 11.07 -0.92
N VAL A 43 18.97 10.27 -1.93
CA VAL A 43 17.76 10.45 -2.71
C VAL A 43 16.61 10.05 -1.78
N ASP A 44 15.73 11.01 -1.62
CA ASP A 44 14.59 11.10 -0.71
C ASP A 44 13.98 9.81 -0.19
N GLN A 45 13.70 9.84 1.11
CA GLN A 45 12.78 8.96 1.85
C GLN A 45 11.31 9.14 1.42
N ASN A 46 11.05 9.44 0.14
CA ASN A 46 9.71 9.53 -0.42
C ASN A 46 9.33 8.23 -1.15
N LYS A 47 9.83 7.09 -0.66
CA LYS A 47 9.17 5.81 -0.88
C LYS A 47 7.97 5.80 0.05
N HIS A 48 6.88 6.46 -0.36
CA HIS A 48 5.57 6.17 0.20
C HIS A 48 5.34 4.69 -0.06
N SER A 49 5.67 3.89 0.95
CA SER A 49 5.57 2.45 0.91
C SER A 49 4.14 2.16 0.52
N LEU A 50 3.96 1.56 -0.66
CA LEU A 50 2.68 1.04 -1.13
C LEU A 50 2.26 -0.20 -0.31
N THR A 51 2.69 -0.27 0.95
CA THR A 51 2.29 -1.19 2.02
C THR A 51 1.77 -0.40 3.22
N LYS A 52 1.47 0.90 3.06
CA LYS A 52 0.65 1.65 4.01
C LYS A 52 -0.66 0.87 4.16
N ASN A 53 -1.01 0.48 5.38
CA ASN A 53 -2.25 -0.25 5.69
C ASN A 53 -3.37 0.26 4.79
N LEU A 54 -3.93 -0.63 3.98
CA LEU A 54 -4.94 -0.29 2.98
C LEU A 54 -6.16 0.39 3.61
N MET A 55 -6.32 0.20 4.93
CA MET A 55 -7.28 0.88 5.78
C MET A 55 -6.56 1.56 6.96
N PRO A 56 -6.62 2.90 7.08
CA PRO A 56 -6.10 3.60 8.25
C PRO A 56 -6.92 3.25 9.51
N LYS A 57 -6.33 3.43 10.70
CA LYS A 57 -7.08 3.32 11.96
C LYS A 57 -8.08 4.48 12.08
N TYR A 58 -9.28 4.21 12.60
CA TYR A 58 -10.31 5.19 12.91
C TYR A 58 -11.00 4.80 14.22
N GLY A 59 -11.29 5.79 15.05
CA GLY A 59 -11.92 5.56 16.35
C GLY A 59 -11.14 4.58 17.22
N ASN A 60 -11.86 3.79 17.99
CA ASN A 60 -11.34 2.81 18.94
C ASN A 60 -11.32 1.39 18.37
N TRP A 61 -11.99 1.14 17.23
CA TRP A 61 -12.22 -0.20 16.69
C TRP A 61 -11.91 -0.35 15.20
N CYS A 62 -12.04 0.68 14.37
CA CYS A 62 -11.78 0.47 12.95
C CYS A 62 -10.27 0.40 12.65
N GLY A 63 -9.79 -0.76 12.19
CA GLY A 63 -8.45 -0.89 11.60
C GLY A 63 -7.79 -2.24 11.88
N ALA A 64 -6.74 -2.56 11.13
CA ALA A 64 -5.97 -3.77 11.40
C ALA A 64 -5.31 -3.70 12.78
N ASN A 65 -5.48 -4.74 13.60
CA ASN A 65 -4.98 -4.82 14.97
C ASN A 65 -5.38 -3.57 15.78
N HIS A 66 -6.67 -3.23 15.76
CA HIS A 66 -7.25 -2.12 16.48
C HIS A 66 -8.65 -2.53 16.95
N PRO A 67 -8.93 -2.59 18.27
CA PRO A 67 -8.00 -2.37 19.37
C PRO A 67 -6.90 -3.44 19.41
N GLU A 68 -5.77 -3.12 20.03
CA GLU A 68 -4.67 -4.07 20.23
C GLU A 68 -5.01 -5.13 21.30
N ASP A 69 -5.84 -4.75 22.27
CA ASP A 69 -6.40 -5.65 23.28
C ASP A 69 -7.90 -5.43 23.39
N ILE A 70 -8.67 -6.38 22.83
CA ILE A 70 -10.13 -6.33 22.81
C ILE A 70 -10.76 -6.37 24.21
N ASN A 71 -10.04 -6.86 25.23
CA ASN A 71 -10.55 -6.95 26.60
C ASN A 71 -10.42 -5.62 27.36
N ASN A 72 -9.55 -4.73 26.88
CA ASN A 72 -9.28 -3.41 27.45
C ASN A 72 -9.62 -2.28 26.46
N ALA A 73 -10.47 -2.57 25.47
CA ALA A 73 -10.87 -1.62 24.44
C ALA A 73 -11.81 -0.54 25.00
N GLU A 74 -11.62 0.69 24.54
CA GLU A 74 -12.54 1.78 24.83
C GLU A 74 -13.87 1.62 24.07
N GLN A 75 -14.93 2.27 24.56
CA GLN A 75 -16.22 2.26 23.87
C GLN A 75 -16.11 2.88 22.46
N PRO A 76 -16.91 2.42 21.49
CA PRO A 76 -16.91 2.98 20.15
C PRO A 76 -17.33 4.46 20.20
N ILE A 77 -16.59 5.31 19.46
CA ILE A 77 -16.80 6.77 19.52
C ILE A 77 -18.01 7.24 18.72
N ASN A 78 -18.49 6.41 17.78
CA ASN A 78 -19.68 6.66 16.97
C ASN A 78 -20.20 5.37 16.32
N SER A 79 -21.26 5.47 15.51
CA SER A 79 -21.89 4.31 14.86
C SER A 79 -21.02 3.60 13.82
N LEU A 80 -20.10 4.30 13.14
CA LEU A 80 -19.13 3.65 12.25
C LEU A 80 -18.15 2.79 13.05
N ASP A 81 -17.62 3.35 14.13
CA ASP A 81 -16.71 2.65 15.04
C ASP A 81 -17.39 1.45 15.72
N GLU A 82 -18.68 1.59 16.04
CA GLU A 82 -19.49 0.50 16.59
C GLU A 82 -19.72 -0.65 15.59
N ALA A 83 -19.84 -0.33 14.29
CA ALA A 83 -19.89 -1.34 13.24
C ALA A 83 -18.59 -2.15 13.17
N CYS A 84 -17.43 -1.45 13.26
CA CYS A 84 -16.12 -2.09 13.32
C CYS A 84 -15.98 -2.95 14.59
N MET A 85 -16.45 -2.47 15.74
CA MET A 85 -16.48 -3.25 16.98
C MET A 85 -17.20 -4.59 16.82
N ARG A 86 -18.40 -4.58 16.22
CA ARG A 86 -19.16 -5.81 15.93
C ARG A 86 -18.42 -6.75 14.98
N HIS A 87 -17.72 -6.19 13.99
CA HIS A 87 -16.91 -6.96 13.05
C HIS A 87 -15.73 -7.65 13.75
N ASP A 88 -15.00 -6.94 14.61
CA ASP A 88 -13.88 -7.51 15.37
C ASP A 88 -14.35 -8.61 16.32
N TYR A 89 -15.48 -8.42 17.00
CA TYR A 89 -16.07 -9.49 17.81
C TYR A 89 -16.53 -10.69 16.97
N CYS A 90 -16.98 -10.48 15.74
CA CYS A 90 -17.31 -11.57 14.82
C CYS A 90 -16.07 -12.37 14.44
N TYR A 91 -14.97 -11.69 14.09
CA TYR A 91 -13.68 -12.35 13.84
C TYR A 91 -13.12 -13.07 15.06
N GLY A 92 -13.29 -12.52 16.26
CA GLY A 92 -12.89 -13.20 17.50
C GLY A 92 -13.62 -14.54 17.72
N LYS A 93 -14.83 -14.70 17.17
CA LYS A 93 -15.64 -15.93 17.28
C LYS A 93 -15.45 -16.88 16.10
N SER A 94 -15.39 -16.35 14.88
CA SER A 94 -15.44 -17.12 13.63
C SER A 94 -14.06 -17.33 13.00
N GLY A 95 -13.06 -16.57 13.43
CA GLY A 95 -11.74 -16.50 12.81
C GLY A 95 -11.60 -15.37 11.80
N TYR A 96 -10.35 -15.02 11.49
CA TYR A 96 -10.03 -13.98 10.51
C TYR A 96 -10.46 -14.37 9.09
N PHE A 97 -10.79 -13.34 8.30
CA PHE A 97 -11.24 -13.46 6.92
C PHE A 97 -12.52 -14.28 6.76
N ASP A 98 -13.41 -14.30 7.75
CA ASP A 98 -14.71 -14.97 7.60
C ASP A 98 -15.64 -14.15 6.68
N CYS A 99 -16.16 -14.79 5.63
CA CYS A 99 -17.01 -14.10 4.64
C CYS A 99 -18.32 -13.59 5.25
N THR A 100 -18.87 -14.27 6.26
CA THR A 100 -20.11 -13.88 6.93
C THR A 100 -19.89 -12.62 7.75
N CYS A 101 -18.78 -12.56 8.50
CA CYS A 101 -18.40 -11.37 9.26
C CYS A 101 -18.22 -10.15 8.34
N ASP A 102 -17.49 -10.31 7.23
CA ASP A 102 -17.31 -9.21 6.28
C ASP A 102 -18.62 -8.78 5.60
N ALA A 103 -19.50 -9.72 5.28
CA ALA A 103 -20.80 -9.42 4.69
C ALA A 103 -21.67 -8.62 5.66
N ALA A 104 -21.73 -9.04 6.92
CA ALA A 104 -22.47 -8.34 7.97
C ALA A 104 -21.98 -6.90 8.15
N LEU A 105 -20.65 -6.68 8.17
CA LEU A 105 -20.08 -5.33 8.22
C LEU A 105 -20.47 -4.51 6.98
N ASN A 106 -20.36 -5.08 5.78
CA ASN A 106 -20.73 -4.39 4.54
C ASN A 106 -22.20 -3.97 4.52
N ASP A 107 -23.11 -4.85 4.96
CA ASP A 107 -24.54 -4.59 5.02
C ASP A 107 -24.87 -3.46 5.99
N GLU A 108 -24.23 -3.47 7.16
CA GLU A 108 -24.41 -2.43 8.16
C GLU A 108 -23.93 -1.07 7.65
N ILE A 109 -22.73 -1.03 7.05
CA ILE A 109 -22.15 0.19 6.47
C ILE A 109 -23.03 0.74 5.35
N ILE A 110 -23.53 -0.11 4.44
CA ILE A 110 -24.41 0.34 3.35
C ILE A 110 -25.74 0.83 3.89
N SER A 111 -26.29 0.19 4.91
CA SER A 111 -27.51 0.65 5.59
C SER A 111 -27.28 2.05 6.20
N GLY A 112 -26.19 2.24 6.95
CA GLY A 112 -25.80 3.52 7.53
C GLY A 112 -25.62 4.62 6.47
N LEU A 113 -24.95 4.31 5.36
CA LEU A 113 -24.77 5.24 4.24
C LEU A 113 -26.10 5.67 3.61
N LYS A 114 -27.04 4.74 3.43
CA LYS A 114 -28.38 5.01 2.86
C LYS A 114 -29.24 5.85 3.80
N ASN A 115 -29.13 5.62 5.10
CA ASN A 115 -29.91 6.31 6.12
C ASN A 115 -29.31 7.65 6.56
N GLY A 116 -28.18 8.06 5.95
CA GLY A 116 -27.53 9.33 6.29
C GLY A 116 -26.84 9.35 7.65
N LEU A 117 -26.51 8.17 8.20
CA LEU A 117 -25.90 8.01 9.51
C LEU A 117 -24.49 8.61 9.58
N TYR A 118 -23.77 8.59 8.46
CA TYR A 118 -22.39 9.06 8.38
C TYR A 118 -22.28 10.41 7.67
N SER A 119 -21.42 11.29 8.21
CA SER A 119 -21.19 12.64 7.67
C SER A 119 -19.70 12.97 7.50
N GLY A 120 -19.38 13.98 6.70
CA GLY A 120 -18.00 14.46 6.53
C GLY A 120 -16.98 13.35 6.21
N GLN A 121 -15.93 13.26 7.04
CA GLN A 121 -14.85 12.27 6.90
C GLN A 121 -15.30 10.84 7.23
N GLU A 122 -16.23 10.66 8.18
CA GLU A 122 -16.79 9.36 8.54
C GLU A 122 -17.43 8.69 7.32
N LYS A 123 -18.20 9.47 6.52
CA LYS A 123 -18.83 8.97 5.30
C LYS A 123 -17.81 8.49 4.27
N VAL A 124 -16.66 9.15 4.17
CA VAL A 124 -15.58 8.74 3.27
C VAL A 124 -14.94 7.46 3.79
N PHE A 125 -14.67 7.37 5.08
CA PHE A 125 -14.10 6.18 5.70
C PHE A 125 -15.03 4.97 5.58
N ALA A 126 -16.32 5.13 5.89
CA ALA A 126 -17.34 4.10 5.74
C ALA A 126 -17.37 3.51 4.32
N ARG A 127 -17.29 4.37 3.29
CA ARG A 127 -17.17 3.90 1.89
C ARG A 127 -15.89 3.11 1.65
N SER A 128 -14.76 3.53 2.21
CA SER A 128 -13.50 2.80 2.10
C SER A 128 -13.58 1.43 2.76
N VAL A 129 -14.16 1.33 3.96
CA VAL A 129 -14.42 0.06 4.66
C VAL A 129 -15.27 -0.86 3.78
N HIS A 130 -16.38 -0.35 3.26
CA HIS A 130 -17.25 -1.12 2.38
C HIS A 130 -16.51 -1.63 1.14
N LEU A 131 -15.75 -0.76 0.46
CA LEU A 131 -15.01 -1.15 -0.75
C LEU A 131 -13.94 -2.20 -0.44
N TYR A 132 -13.22 -2.04 0.68
CA TYR A 132 -12.19 -2.97 1.12
C TYR A 132 -12.77 -4.37 1.35
N PHE A 133 -13.75 -4.49 2.24
CA PHE A 133 -14.29 -5.80 2.58
C PHE A 133 -15.14 -6.39 1.47
N ASN A 134 -15.82 -5.59 0.65
CA ASN A 134 -16.58 -6.11 -0.48
C ASN A 134 -15.70 -6.72 -1.59
N GLY A 135 -14.44 -6.26 -1.71
CA GLY A 135 -13.46 -6.77 -2.69
C GLY A 135 -12.40 -7.71 -2.13
N SER A 136 -12.27 -7.83 -0.80
CA SER A 136 -11.23 -8.64 -0.16
C SER A 136 -11.55 -10.15 -0.20
N PRO A 137 -10.54 -11.01 -0.40
CA PRO A 137 -10.70 -12.45 -0.21
C PRO A 137 -11.13 -12.80 1.21
N CYS A 138 -11.92 -13.86 1.34
CA CYS A 138 -12.40 -14.40 2.62
C CYS A 138 -12.62 -15.92 2.51
N ASN A 139 -12.91 -16.57 3.63
CA ASN A 139 -13.21 -17.99 3.78
C ASN A 139 -14.71 -18.18 4.02
N GLY A 140 -15.33 -19.17 3.34
CA GLY A 140 -16.77 -19.43 3.44
C GLY A 140 -17.52 -19.11 2.14
N ASP A 141 -18.79 -18.74 2.26
CA ASP A 141 -19.64 -18.37 1.12
C ASP A 141 -19.30 -16.96 0.59
N HIS A 142 -18.92 -16.88 -0.69
CA HIS A 142 -18.59 -15.63 -1.38
C HIS A 142 -19.77 -14.99 -2.11
N SER A 143 -21.00 -15.49 -1.95
CA SER A 143 -22.20 -15.02 -2.67
C SER A 143 -22.43 -13.50 -2.56
N THR A 144 -21.98 -12.87 -1.48
CA THR A 144 -22.10 -11.43 -1.19
C THR A 144 -20.91 -10.60 -1.69
N LYS A 145 -19.81 -11.22 -2.14
CA LYS A 145 -18.59 -10.52 -2.58
C LYS A 145 -18.68 -10.09 -4.04
N VAL A 146 -18.09 -8.93 -4.35
CA VAL A 146 -17.96 -8.48 -5.74
C VAL A 146 -16.69 -9.08 -6.34
N ALA A 147 -16.84 -9.83 -7.43
CA ALA A 147 -15.69 -10.33 -8.19
C ALA A 147 -14.73 -9.18 -8.55
N PRO A 148 -13.40 -9.36 -8.44
CA PRO A 148 -12.43 -8.29 -8.71
C PRO A 148 -12.60 -7.60 -10.08
N SER A 149 -13.07 -8.35 -11.09
CA SER A 149 -13.39 -7.83 -12.43
C SER A 149 -14.56 -6.84 -12.43
N ARG A 150 -15.59 -7.09 -11.62
CA ARG A 150 -16.75 -6.19 -11.46
C ARG A 150 -16.42 -4.95 -10.64
N PHE A 151 -15.51 -5.08 -9.67
CA PHE A 151 -15.01 -3.95 -8.88
C PHE A 151 -14.32 -2.92 -9.78
N LEU A 152 -13.38 -3.35 -10.64
CA LEU A 152 -12.71 -2.46 -11.61
C LEU A 152 -13.70 -1.83 -12.58
N HIS A 153 -14.67 -2.60 -13.08
CA HIS A 153 -15.68 -2.09 -13.99
C HIS A 153 -16.61 -1.05 -13.34
N ASN A 154 -16.99 -1.23 -12.08
CA ASN A 154 -17.81 -0.25 -11.34
C ASN A 154 -17.02 1.02 -11.00
N ILE A 155 -15.72 0.91 -10.73
CA ILE A 155 -14.84 2.09 -10.60
C ILE A 155 -14.78 2.86 -11.92
N VAL A 156 -14.51 2.16 -13.04
CA VAL A 156 -14.46 2.78 -14.38
C VAL A 156 -15.80 3.44 -14.73
N LYS A 157 -16.93 2.79 -14.44
CA LYS A 157 -18.27 3.35 -14.67
C LYS A 157 -18.64 4.51 -13.74
N GLY A 158 -18.25 4.45 -12.46
CA GLY A 158 -18.47 5.52 -11.48
C GLY A 158 -17.67 6.78 -11.80
N VAL A 159 -16.46 6.62 -12.35
CA VAL A 159 -15.68 7.72 -12.93
C VAL A 159 -16.36 8.26 -14.19
N GLY A 160 -16.91 7.40 -15.05
CA GLY A 160 -17.60 7.82 -16.29
C GLY A 160 -18.85 8.69 -16.07
N HIS A 161 -19.64 8.40 -15.03
CA HIS A 161 -20.87 9.15 -14.74
C HIS A 161 -20.62 10.54 -14.13
N THR A 162 -19.63 10.66 -13.25
CA THR A 162 -19.25 11.95 -12.65
C THR A 162 -18.39 12.79 -13.60
N SER A 163 -17.64 12.13 -14.50
CA SER A 163 -16.79 12.82 -15.47
C SER A 163 -17.57 13.36 -16.66
N SER A 164 -18.70 12.79 -17.07
CA SER A 164 -19.41 13.32 -18.25
C SER A 164 -19.85 14.78 -18.06
N ASN A 165 -20.38 15.15 -16.89
CA ASN A 165 -20.78 16.54 -16.64
C ASN A 165 -19.58 17.48 -16.43
N ILE A 166 -18.50 16.99 -15.82
CA ILE A 166 -17.28 17.79 -15.59
C ILE A 166 -16.50 17.98 -16.90
N VAL A 167 -16.33 16.93 -17.69
CA VAL A 167 -15.71 16.96 -19.03
C VAL A 167 -16.56 17.79 -19.99
N ASN A 168 -17.89 17.66 -19.96
CA ASN A 168 -18.75 18.53 -20.78
C ASN A 168 -18.65 20.00 -20.36
N ASN A 169 -18.59 20.31 -19.06
CA ASN A 169 -18.37 21.69 -18.59
C ASN A 169 -16.96 22.22 -18.94
N ILE A 170 -15.92 21.40 -18.83
CA ILE A 170 -14.55 21.78 -19.20
C ILE A 170 -14.43 21.95 -20.72
N SER A 171 -15.06 21.07 -21.50
CA SER A 171 -15.13 21.15 -22.96
C SER A 171 -15.84 22.43 -23.41
N ASN A 172 -17.03 22.70 -22.86
CA ASN A 172 -17.81 23.90 -23.19
C ASN A 172 -17.09 25.19 -22.76
N LYS A 173 -16.40 25.17 -21.62
CA LYS A 173 -15.58 26.31 -21.15
C LYS A 173 -14.34 26.52 -22.01
N SER A 174 -13.75 25.45 -22.55
CA SER A 174 -12.60 25.53 -23.46
C SER A 174 -13.00 26.08 -24.83
N THR A 175 -14.14 25.66 -25.38
CA THR A 175 -14.67 26.21 -26.65
C THR A 175 -15.03 27.70 -26.54
N ALA A 176 -15.54 28.13 -25.38
CA ALA A 176 -15.82 29.54 -25.12
C ALA A 176 -14.56 30.42 -24.99
N ILE A 177 -13.42 29.83 -24.58
CA ILE A 177 -12.13 30.52 -24.50
C ILE A 177 -11.47 30.58 -25.89
N ILE A 178 -11.54 29.51 -26.68
CA ILE A 178 -10.98 29.46 -28.04
C ILE A 178 -11.68 30.46 -28.97
N ASN A 179 -13.00 30.61 -28.85
CA ASN A 179 -13.78 31.58 -29.67
C ASN A 179 -13.62 33.05 -29.22
N LYS A 180 -12.81 33.32 -28.18
CA LYS A 180 -12.54 34.66 -27.65
C LYS A 180 -11.13 35.17 -27.96
N LEU A 181 -10.30 34.38 -28.64
CA LEU A 181 -8.99 34.82 -29.11
C LEU A 181 -9.16 35.58 -30.45
N PRO A 182 -8.68 36.84 -30.56
CA PRO A 182 -8.70 37.54 -31.83
C PRO A 182 -7.80 36.81 -32.84
N THR A 183 -8.35 36.50 -34.01
CA THR A 183 -7.62 35.92 -35.13
C THR A 183 -6.63 36.96 -35.65
N THR A 184 -5.34 36.75 -35.40
CA THR A 184 -4.27 37.62 -35.92
C THR A 184 -4.02 37.32 -37.40
N GLN A 185 -4.70 38.05 -38.28
CA GLN A 185 -4.22 38.25 -39.65
C GLN A 185 -4.90 39.47 -40.29
N GLU A 186 -4.50 40.66 -39.86
CA GLU A 186 -4.57 41.84 -40.71
C GLU A 186 -3.46 42.83 -40.28
N LEU A 187 -2.77 43.39 -41.28
CA LEU A 187 -1.91 44.58 -41.25
C LEU A 187 -0.42 44.42 -40.91
N ALA A 188 0.37 44.28 -41.98
CA ALA A 188 1.76 44.74 -42.19
C ALA A 188 2.10 44.30 -43.64
N ASP A 189 2.40 45.13 -44.64
CA ASP A 189 3.05 46.44 -44.67
C ASP A 189 2.69 47.19 -45.97
N ASP A 190 2.38 48.48 -45.85
CA ASP A 190 2.52 49.50 -46.91
C ASP A 190 3.55 50.51 -46.39
N ASP A 191 4.27 51.15 -47.31
CA ASP A 191 5.34 52.15 -47.14
C ASP A 191 6.81 51.66 -47.12
N SER A 192 7.43 51.66 -48.31
CA SER A 192 8.69 52.40 -48.53
C SER A 192 8.89 52.73 -50.02
N GLU A 193 8.78 54.04 -50.31
CA GLU A 193 9.46 54.85 -51.34
C GLU A 193 9.45 54.46 -52.84
#